data_AF-A0A5B0X491-F1
#
_entry.id   AF-A0A5B0X491-F1
#
_cell.length_a   1.000
_cell.length_b   1.000
_cell.length_c   1.000
_cell.angle_alpha   90.00
_cell.angle_beta   90.00
_cell.angle_gamma   90.00
#
_symmetry.space_group_name_H-M   'P 1'
#
loop_
_entity.id
_entity.type
_entity.pdbx_description
1 polymer ?
#
loop_
_entity_poly.entity_id
_entity_poly.type
_entity_poly.pdbx_seq_one_letter_code
_entity_poly.pdbx_strand_id
1 'polypeptide(L)' 'MSGQQIDHLVKMANQIALNFGEQRDLSRAAQCTAEHLEKFWTRAMREQLSAYADAGGEDLSPAVRLVFAGQSDTQGSQRP' A
#
# COMPACT_ATOMS: atom_id res chain seq x y z
N MET A 1 -15.99 14.72 -0.03
CA MET A 1 -15.27 14.51 1.25
C MET A 1 -14.49 13.18 1.18
N SER A 2 -13.61 13.02 0.19
CA SER A 2 -13.00 11.70 -0.13
C SER A 2 -11.47 11.69 0.02
N GLY A 3 -10.82 12.86 -0.03
CA GLY A 3 -9.37 12.99 0.17
C GLY A 3 -8.92 12.66 1.60
N GLN A 4 -9.68 13.06 2.62
CA GLN A 4 -9.34 12.77 4.02
C GLN A 4 -9.25 11.27 4.32
N GLN A 5 -9.98 10.46 3.57
CA GLN A 5 -10.06 9.03 3.79
C GLN A 5 -8.81 8.32 3.25
N ILE A 6 -8.33 8.71 2.07
CA ILE A 6 -7.08 8.16 1.51
C ILE A 6 -5.86 8.59 2.33
N ASP A 7 -5.78 9.85 2.77
CA ASP A 7 -4.67 10.33 3.61
C ASP A 7 -4.56 9.54 4.92
N HIS A 8 -5.70 9.14 5.48
CA HIS A 8 -5.75 8.31 6.67
C HIS A 8 -5.28 6.88 6.40
N LEU A 9 -5.70 6.29 5.27
CA LEU A 9 -5.22 4.97 4.84
C LEU A 9 -3.71 4.98 4.62
N VAL A 10 -3.18 6.00 3.93
CA VAL A 10 -1.73 6.18 3.71
C VAL A 10 -0.98 6.21 5.03
N LYS A 11 -1.42 7.03 5.99
CA LYS A 11 -0.82 7.11 7.33
C LYS A 11 -0.84 5.77 8.05
N MET A 12 -1.97 5.07 8.04
CA MET A 12 -2.08 3.75 8.67
C MET A 12 -1.15 2.72 8.00
N ALA A 13 -1.10 2.67 6.67
CA ALA A 13 -0.25 1.74 5.94
C ALA A 13 1.23 1.98 6.26
N ASN A 14 1.66 3.24 6.28
CA ASN A 14 3.02 3.62 6.65
C ASN A 14 3.35 3.24 8.10
N GLN A 15 2.41 3.41 9.03
CA GLN A 15 2.62 3.00 10.42
C GLN A 15 2.74 1.48 10.56
N ILE A 16 1.95 0.71 9.81
CA ILE A 16 2.05 -0.76 9.76
C ILE A 16 3.44 -1.16 9.26
N ALA A 17 3.89 -0.58 8.15
CA ALA A 17 5.22 -0.84 7.59
C ALA A 17 6.36 -0.49 8.58
N LEU A 18 6.25 0.67 9.24
CA LEU A 18 7.21 1.09 10.26
C LEU A 18 7.24 0.11 11.43
N ASN A 19 6.08 -0.35 11.90
CA ASN A 19 5.96 -1.33 12.99
C ASN A 19 6.57 -2.68 12.61
N PHE A 20 6.47 -3.10 11.35
CA PHE A 20 7.15 -4.31 10.87
C PHE A 20 8.67 -4.15 10.70
N GLY A 21 9.21 -2.95 10.92
CA GLY A 21 10.64 -2.70 10.89
C GLY A 21 11.16 -2.36 9.51
N GLU A 22 10.43 -1.55 8.74
CA GLU A 22 10.85 -1.02 7.44
C GLU A 22 12.28 -0.45 7.45
N GLN A 23 12.69 0.19 8.54
CA GLN A 23 14.06 0.73 8.70
C GLN A 23 15.15 -0.35 8.80
N ARG A 24 14.79 -1.58 9.16
CA ARG A 24 15.72 -2.71 9.35
C ARG A 24 15.74 -3.64 8.15
N ASP A 25 14.56 -4.01 7.67
CA ASP A 25 14.39 -4.93 6.54
C ASP A 25 13.19 -4.49 5.72
N LEU A 26 13.49 -3.74 4.66
CA LEU A 26 12.51 -3.15 3.78
C LEU A 26 11.66 -4.21 3.06
N SER A 27 12.29 -5.28 2.56
CA SER A 27 11.61 -6.35 1.83
C SER A 27 10.69 -7.15 2.73
N ARG A 28 11.16 -7.51 3.93
CA ARG A 28 10.34 -8.21 4.91
C ARG A 28 9.19 -7.34 5.42
N ALA A 29 9.45 -6.07 5.69
CA ALA A 29 8.41 -5.14 6.11
C ALA A 29 7.34 -4.99 5.03
N ALA A 30 7.72 -4.88 3.75
CA ALA A 30 6.78 -4.85 2.63
C ALA A 30 5.92 -6.13 2.60
N GLN A 31 6.54 -7.32 2.67
CA GLN A 31 5.81 -8.59 2.65
C GLN A 31 4.82 -8.71 3.82
N CYS A 32 5.27 -8.42 5.05
CA CYS A 32 4.39 -8.45 6.22
C CYS A 32 3.27 -7.39 6.14
N THR A 33 3.57 -6.22 5.58
CA THR A 33 2.57 -5.18 5.35
C THR A 33 1.51 -5.65 4.35
N ALA A 34 1.91 -6.25 3.22
CA ALA A 34 0.99 -6.79 2.22
C ALA A 34 0.02 -7.81 2.85
N GLU A 35 0.55 -8.79 3.61
CA GLU A 35 -0.27 -9.78 4.30
C GLU A 35 -1.22 -9.16 5.33
N HIS A 36 -0.77 -8.13 6.05
CA HIS A 36 -1.60 -7.43 7.02
C HIS A 36 -2.74 -6.67 6.34
N LEU A 37 -2.45 -5.94 5.27
CA LEU A 37 -3.48 -5.27 4.48
C LEU A 37 -4.47 -6.27 3.87
N GLU A 38 -4.00 -7.45 3.46
CA GLU A 38 -4.89 -8.50 2.95
C GLU A 38 -5.85 -9.02 4.02
N LYS A 39 -5.34 -9.31 5.22
CA LYS A 39 -6.09 -9.90 6.35
C LYS A 39 -7.04 -8.92 7.04
N PHE A 40 -6.64 -7.66 7.19
CA PHE A 40 -7.36 -6.70 8.03
C PHE A 40 -8.11 -5.62 7.24
N TRP A 41 -7.71 -5.33 6.00
CA TRP A 41 -8.39 -4.31 5.20
C TRP A 41 -9.39 -4.93 4.23
N THR A 42 -10.38 -4.13 3.86
CA THR A 42 -11.32 -4.50 2.80
C THR A 42 -10.68 -4.32 1.43
N ARG A 43 -11.20 -5.02 0.42
CA ARG A 43 -10.77 -4.88 -0.97
C ARG A 43 -10.80 -3.42 -1.44
N ALA A 44 -11.88 -2.69 -1.13
CA ALA A 44 -12.03 -1.29 -1.52
C ALA A 44 -10.94 -0.37 -0.92
N MET A 45 -10.52 -0.59 0.33
CA MET A 45 -9.44 0.19 0.94
C MET A 45 -8.09 -0.07 0.27
N ARG A 46 -7.81 -1.33 -0.10
CA ARG A 46 -6.59 -1.69 -0.84
C ARG A 46 -6.59 -1.09 -2.25
N GLU A 47 -7.72 -1.13 -2.94
CA GLU A 47 -7.88 -0.51 -4.27
C GLU A 47 -7.67 1.01 -4.21
N GLN A 48 -8.21 1.69 -3.19
CA GLN A 48 -7.96 3.12 -2.97
C GLN A 48 -6.48 3.43 -2.76
N LEU A 49 -5.80 2.63 -1.93
CA LEU A 49 -4.37 2.80 -1.65
C LEU A 49 -3.51 2.51 -2.90
N SER A 50 -3.87 1.48 -3.67
CA SER A 50 -3.22 1.16 -4.94
C SER A 50 -3.39 2.28 -5.97
N ALA A 51 -4.61 2.79 -6.15
CA ALA A 51 -4.86 3.89 -7.07
C ALA A 51 -4.10 5.17 -6.67
N TYR A 52 -3.93 5.42 -5.38
CA TYR A 52 -3.09 6.52 -4.88
C TYR A 52 -1.59 6.27 -5.13
N ALA A 53 -1.12 5.03 -4.97
CA ALA A 53 0.24 4.63 -5.32
C ALA A 53 0.54 4.85 -6.82
N ASP A 54 -0.39 4.45 -7.69
CA ASP A 54 -0.30 4.62 -9.14
C ASP A 54 -0.33 6.11 -9.56
N ALA A 55 -1.04 6.95 -8.81
CA ALA A 55 -1.10 8.39 -9.03
C ALA A 55 0.18 9.15 -8.61
N GLY A 56 1.17 8.47 -8.02
CA GLY A 56 2.47 9.02 -7.63
C GLY A 56 2.85 8.72 -6.18
N GLY A 57 1.86 8.48 -5.32
CA GLY A 57 2.06 7.95 -3.96
C GLY A 57 3.14 8.67 -3.14
N GLU A 58 3.22 10.00 -3.21
CA GLU A 58 4.31 10.80 -2.63
C GLU A 58 4.48 10.55 -1.12
N ASP A 59 3.37 10.37 -0.40
CA ASP A 59 3.36 10.14 1.04
C ASP A 59 3.52 8.67 1.44
N LEU A 60 3.64 7.72 0.49
CA LEU A 60 3.80 6.31 0.80
C LEU A 60 5.24 5.99 1.22
N SER A 61 5.37 5.19 2.29
CA SER A 61 6.70 4.72 2.70
C SER A 61 7.29 3.74 1.67
N PRO A 62 8.64 3.65 1.57
CA PRO A 62 9.31 2.70 0.69
C PRO A 62 8.77 1.27 0.75
N ALA A 63 8.45 0.75 1.94
CA ALA A 63 7.90 -0.59 2.14
C ALA A 63 6.50 -0.70 1.53
N VAL A 64 5.64 0.29 1.75
CA VAL A 64 4.28 0.31 1.20
C VAL A 64 4.33 0.44 -0.33
N ARG A 65 5.24 1.25 -0.88
CA ARG A 65 5.46 1.33 -2.33
C ARG A 65 5.88 -0.01 -2.91
N LEU A 66 6.74 -0.75 -2.23
CA LEU A 66 7.16 -2.08 -2.67
C LEU A 66 6.02 -3.11 -2.68
N VAL A 67 5.04 -2.99 -1.78
CA VAL A 67 3.84 -3.83 -1.80
C VAL A 67 3.10 -3.70 -3.14
N PHE A 68 3.02 -2.49 -3.69
CA PHE A 68 2.30 -2.22 -4.94
C PHE A 68 3.19 -2.37 -6.18
N ALA A 69 4.50 -2.12 -6.08
CA ALA A 69 5.46 -2.32 -7.17
C ALA A 69 5.56 -3.79 -7.62
N GLY A 70 5.37 -4.76 -6.71
CA GLY A 70 5.36 -6.18 -7.05
C GLY A 70 4.05 -6.68 -7.72
N GLN A 71 3.00 -5.85 -7.77
CA GLN A 71 1.70 -6.22 -8.35
C GLN A 71 1.56 -5.78 -9.82
N SER A 72 2.52 -5.00 -10.33
CA SER A 72 2.51 -4.45 -11.69
C SER A 72 2.66 -5.49 -12.81
N ASP A 73 2.97 -6.75 -12.49
CA ASP A 73 3.11 -7.83 -13.48
C ASP A 73 1.79 -8.57 -13.83
N THR A 74 0.64 -8.21 -13.24
CA THR A 74 -0.64 -8.92 -13.55
C THR A 74 -1.87 -8.05 -13.81
N GLN A 75 -1.79 -6.72 -13.76
CA GLN A 75 -2.93 -5.85 -14.08
C GLN A 75 -2.79 -5.17 -15.46
N GLY A 76 -2.51 -5.97 -16.49
CA GLY A 76 -2.47 -5.53 -17.89
C GLY A 76 -3.77 -5.70 -18.67
N SER A 77 -4.90 -6.07 -18.04
CA SER A 77 -6.11 -6.39 -18.80
C SER A 77 -7.41 -6.06 -18.06
N GLN A 78 -7.63 -4.78 -17.75
CA GLN A 78 -9.00 -4.25 -17.70
C GLN A 78 -9.03 -2.72 -17.75
N ARG A 79 -9.19 -2.19 -18.96
CA ARG A 79 -9.95 -0.96 -19.23
C ARG A 79 -10.57 -1.07 -20.63
N PRO A 80 -11.72 -0.41 -20.84
CA PRO A 80 -12.88 -0.91 -21.61
C PRO A 80 -12.67 -1.11 -23.10
#